data_AF-A0A8T6VHX2-F1
#
_entry.id   AF-A0A8T6VHX2-F1
#
_cell.length_a   1.000
_cell.length_b   1.000
_cell.length_c   1.000
_cell.angle_alpha   90.00
_cell.angle_beta   90.00
_cell.angle_gamma   90.00
#
_symmetry.space_group_name_H-M   'P 1'
#
loop_
_entity.id
_entity.type
_entity.pdbx_description
1 polymer ?
#
loop_
_entity_poly.entity_id
_entity_poly.type
_entity_poly.pdbx_seq_one_letter_code
_entity_poly.pdbx_strand_id
1 'polypeptide(L)'
;MELLEIYILNLAITVAMFLVLIFRAWVEFRNYRIIWKELEWRRTYEVVGRVLKAEREMFSGVEGGEELYKLLCEMFKVNDRK
;
A
#
# COMPACT_ATOMS: atom_id res chain seq x y z
N MET A 1 18.21 -33.64 -38.86
CA MET A 1 17.80 -32.25 -38.60
C MET A 1 16.51 -32.19 -37.80
N GLU A 2 15.53 -33.06 -38.06
CA GLU A 2 14.24 -33.11 -37.33
C GLU A 2 14.33 -33.20 -35.79
N LEU A 3 15.21 -34.05 -35.24
CA LEU A 3 15.36 -34.19 -33.78
C LEU A 3 15.84 -32.90 -33.10
N LEU A 4 16.78 -32.20 -33.72
CA LEU A 4 17.35 -30.96 -33.18
C LEU A 4 16.29 -29.84 -33.18
N GLU A 5 15.49 -29.76 -34.25
CA GLU A 5 14.35 -28.83 -34.34
C GLU A 5 13.31 -29.08 -33.23
N ILE A 6 13.00 -30.35 -32.94
CA ILE A 6 12.08 -30.71 -31.85
C ILE A 6 12.63 -30.28 -30.49
N TYR A 7 13.93 -30.48 -30.21
CA TYR A 7 14.54 -30.03 -28.97
C TYR A 7 14.56 -28.50 -28.83
N ILE A 8 14.85 -27.78 -29.92
CA ILE A 8 14.79 -26.31 -29.94
C ILE A 8 13.36 -25.83 -29.69
N LEU A 9 12.36 -26.46 -30.32
CA LEU A 9 10.96 -26.11 -30.13
C LEU A 9 10.52 -26.34 -28.69
N ASN A 10 10.92 -27.46 -28.08
CA ASN A 10 10.61 -27.76 -26.68
C ASN A 10 11.26 -26.74 -25.73
N LEU A 11 12.53 -26.37 -25.99
CA LEU A 11 13.21 -25.32 -25.25
C LEU A 11 12.50 -23.97 -25.38
N ALA A 12 12.08 -23.60 -26.59
CA ALA A 12 11.36 -22.35 -26.85
C ALA A 12 10.02 -22.31 -26.12
N ILE A 13 9.25 -23.40 -26.14
CA ILE A 13 7.98 -23.53 -25.40
C ILE A 13 8.23 -23.43 -23.89
N THR A 14 9.26 -24.11 -23.39
CA THR A 14 9.63 -24.06 -21.97
C THR A 14 9.97 -22.63 -21.54
N VAL A 15 10.80 -21.93 -22.31
CA VAL A 15 11.14 -20.51 -22.06
C VAL A 15 9.88 -19.63 -22.11
N ALA A 16 9.01 -19.84 -23.09
CA ALA A 16 7.74 -19.11 -23.18
C ALA A 16 6.86 -19.32 -21.94
N MET A 17 6.76 -20.57 -21.44
CA MET A 17 6.03 -20.87 -20.21
C MET A 17 6.61 -20.12 -19.01
N PHE A 18 7.95 -20.10 -18.86
CA PHE A 18 8.61 -19.33 -17.80
C PHE A 18 8.36 -17.82 -17.91
N LEU A 19 8.42 -17.26 -19.12
CA LEU A 19 8.14 -15.83 -19.33
C LEU A 19 6.72 -15.46 -18.89
N VAL A 20 5.72 -16.31 -19.20
CA VAL A 20 4.33 -16.10 -18.76
C VAL A 20 4.23 -16.15 -17.24
N LEU A 21 4.90 -17.10 -16.58
CA LEU A 21 4.89 -17.20 -15.11
C LEU A 21 5.56 -16.00 -14.44
N ILE A 22 6.71 -15.55 -14.96
CA ILE A 22 7.41 -14.37 -14.47
C ILE A 22 6.52 -13.14 -14.63
N PHE A 23 5.87 -12.98 -15.78
CA PHE A 23 4.97 -11.86 -16.02
C PHE A 23 3.78 -11.86 -15.05
N ARG A 24 3.16 -13.03 -14.84
CA ARG A 24 2.07 -13.18 -13.83
C ARG A 24 2.53 -12.78 -12.44
N ALA A 25 3.68 -13.28 -11.99
CA ALA A 25 4.25 -12.96 -10.70
C ALA A 25 4.61 -11.46 -10.58
N TRP A 26 5.09 -10.85 -11.66
CA TRP A 26 5.40 -9.43 -11.71
C TRP A 26 4.14 -8.57 -11.56
N VAL A 27 3.07 -8.90 -12.27
CA VAL A 27 1.77 -8.21 -12.15
C VAL A 27 1.21 -8.36 -10.74
N GLU A 28 1.26 -9.57 -10.17
CA GLU A 28 0.81 -9.84 -8.80
C GLU A 28 1.61 -9.04 -7.77
N PHE A 29 2.94 -8.97 -7.92
CA PHE A 29 3.80 -8.17 -7.05
C PHE A 29 3.49 -6.67 -7.14
N ARG A 30 3.25 -6.15 -8.35
CA ARG A 30 2.85 -4.74 -8.53
C ARG A 30 1.53 -4.44 -7.84
N ASN A 31 0.55 -5.35 -7.94
CA ASN A 31 -0.74 -5.21 -7.27
C ASN A 31 -0.60 -5.27 -5.75
N TYR A 32 0.18 -6.24 -5.23
CA TYR A 32 0.44 -6.39 -3.81
C TYR A 32 1.06 -5.12 -3.20
N ARG A 33 2.01 -4.50 -3.89
CA ARG A 33 2.63 -3.24 -3.42
C ARG A 33 1.64 -2.09 -3.28
N ILE A 34 0.64 -2.00 -4.16
CA ILE A 34 -0.39 -0.94 -4.09
C ILE A 34 -1.31 -1.22 -2.90
N ILE A 35 -1.83 -2.45 -2.81
CA ILE A 35 -2.70 -2.89 -1.70
C ILE A 35 -1.99 -2.70 -0.35
N TRP A 36 -0.70 -3.04 -0.28
CA TRP A 36 0.09 -2.91 0.94
C TRP A 36 0.24 -1.44 1.38
N LYS A 37 0.51 -0.52 0.44
CA LYS A 37 0.56 0.92 0.73
C LYS A 37 -0.78 1.45 1.24
N GLU A 38 -1.89 1.02 0.66
CA GLU A 38 -3.22 1.40 1.16
C GLU A 38 -3.48 0.85 2.57
N LEU A 39 -3.03 -0.37 2.85
CA LEU A 39 -3.16 -0.99 4.16
C LEU A 39 -2.34 -0.26 5.23
N GLU A 40 -1.09 0.10 4.92
CA GLU A 40 -0.23 0.92 5.77
C GLU A 40 -0.82 2.31 6.02
N TRP A 41 -1.43 2.91 4.98
CA TRP A 41 -2.11 4.19 5.09
C TRP A 41 -3.29 4.10 6.08
N ARG A 42 -4.14 3.08 5.95
CA ARG A 42 -5.26 2.85 6.88
C ARG A 42 -4.79 2.66 8.32
N ARG A 43 -3.73 1.86 8.52
CA ARG A 43 -3.19 1.60 9.85
C ARG A 43 -2.59 2.85 10.48
N THR A 44 -1.84 3.62 9.70
CA THR A 44 -1.26 4.90 10.15
C THR A 44 -2.35 5.89 10.53
N TYR A 45 -3.40 6.01 9.72
CA TYR A 45 -4.54 6.90 10.01
C TYR A 45 -5.25 6.53 11.32
N GLU A 46 -5.45 5.24 11.56
CA GLU A 46 -6.10 4.76 12.77
C GLU A 46 -5.26 5.02 14.04
N VAL A 47 -3.95 4.82 13.95
CA VAL A 47 -3.03 5.10 15.07
C VAL A 47 -2.95 6.60 15.33
N VAL A 48 -2.77 7.41 14.28
CA VAL A 48 -2.70 8.87 14.42
C VAL A 48 -4.02 9.42 14.96
N GLY A 49 -5.17 8.91 14.53
CA GLY A 49 -6.47 9.32 15.08
C GLY A 49 -6.62 9.01 16.57
N ARG A 50 -6.09 7.88 17.05
CA ARG A 50 -6.06 7.56 18.48
C ARG A 50 -5.13 8.48 19.26
N VAL A 51 -3.94 8.77 18.73
CA VAL A 51 -2.96 9.68 19.34
C VAL A 51 -3.53 11.09 19.40
N LEU A 52 -4.13 11.59 18.32
CA LEU A 52 -4.73 12.93 18.28
C LEU A 52 -5.78 13.08 19.38
N LYS A 53 -6.69 12.10 19.52
CA LYS A 53 -7.72 12.13 20.57
C LYS A 53 -7.13 12.12 21.97
N ALA A 54 -6.04 11.39 22.21
CA ALA A 54 -5.37 11.32 23.51
C ALA A 54 -4.62 12.62 23.84
N GLU A 55 -3.98 13.25 22.86
CA GLU A 55 -3.14 14.44 23.02
C GLU A 55 -3.89 15.77 22.81
N ARG A 56 -5.23 15.73 22.73
CA ARG A 56 -6.07 16.92 22.51
C ARG A 56 -5.78 18.04 23.51
N GLU A 57 -5.57 17.70 24.77
CA GLU A 57 -5.25 18.66 25.83
C GLU A 57 -3.92 19.39 25.58
N MET A 58 -2.93 18.70 25.01
CA MET A 58 -1.63 19.28 24.68
C MET A 58 -1.75 20.35 23.58
N PHE A 59 -2.66 20.16 22.61
CA PHE A 59 -2.94 21.16 21.57
C PHE A 59 -3.72 22.37 22.09
N SER A 60 -4.56 22.20 23.11
CA SER A 60 -5.36 23.30 23.67
C SER A 60 -4.53 24.35 24.44
N GLY A 61 -3.33 23.99 24.88
CA GLY A 61 -2.40 24.89 25.59
C GLY A 61 -1.47 25.70 24.68
N VAL A 62 -1.52 25.49 23.36
CA VAL A 62 -0.65 26.15 22.38
C VAL A 62 -1.43 27.24 21.64
N GLU A 63 -0.82 28.41 21.46
CA GLU A 63 -1.42 29.51 20.70
C GLU A 63 -1.66 29.07 19.24
N GLY A 64 -2.92 29.05 18.80
CA GLY A 64 -3.32 28.49 17.49
C GLY A 64 -3.42 26.95 17.43
N GLY A 65 -3.21 26.24 18.55
CA GLY A 65 -3.21 24.77 18.59
C GLY A 65 -4.57 24.13 18.32
N GLU A 66 -5.68 24.81 18.62
CA GLU A 66 -7.04 24.38 18.27
C GLU A 66 -7.27 24.30 16.75
N GLU A 67 -6.76 25.25 15.97
CA GLU A 67 -6.84 25.23 14.51
C GLU A 67 -6.00 24.09 13.93
N LEU A 68 -4.79 23.90 14.48
CA LEU A 68 -3.89 22.80 14.13
C LEU A 68 -4.53 21.44 14.42
N TYR A 69 -5.15 21.28 15.59
CA TYR A 69 -5.87 20.07 15.97
C TYR A 69 -7.02 19.77 15.01
N LYS A 70 -7.83 20.78 14.68
CA LYS A 70 -8.96 20.64 13.77
C LYS A 70 -8.52 20.24 12.36
N LEU A 71 -7.45 20.86 11.86
CA LEU A 71 -6.89 20.58 10.54
C LEU A 71 -6.30 19.17 10.46
N LEU A 72 -5.64 18.70 11.52
CA LEU A 72 -5.17 17.32 11.65
C LEU A 72 -6.34 16.33 11.73
N CYS A 73 -7.39 16.62 12.51
CA CYS A 73 -8.60 15.79 12.57
C CYS A 73 -9.27 15.64 11.19
N GLU A 74 -9.39 16.72 10.42
CA GLU A 74 -9.93 16.70 9.06
C GLU A 74 -9.04 15.90 8.10
N MET A 75 -7.72 16.10 8.15
CA MET A 75 -6.75 15.40 7.30
C MET A 75 -6.77 13.88 7.53
N PHE A 76 -6.90 13.45 8.78
CA PHE A 76 -6.98 12.04 9.15
C PHE A 76 -8.40 11.47 9.16
N LYS A 77 -9.41 12.25 8.74
CA LYS A 77 -10.84 11.89 8.77
C LYS A 77 -11.28 11.32 10.11
N VAL A 78 -10.71 11.84 11.19
CA VAL A 78 -11.06 11.42 12.54
C VAL A 78 -12.43 12.01 12.83
N ASN A 79 -13.45 11.16 12.97
CA ASN A 79 -14.78 11.62 13.37
C ASN A 79 -14.70 12.04 14.84
N ASP A 80 -14.46 13.34 15.06
CA ASP A 80 -14.52 14.03 16.35
C ASP A 80 -16.00 14.34 16.70
N ARG A 81 -16.87 13.33 16.55
CA ARG A 81 -18.22 13.40 17.12
C ARG A 81 -18.12 12.83 18.53
N LYS A 82 -18.29 13.76 19.48
CA LYS A 82 -18.56 13.59 20.91
C LYS A 82 -19.23 12.26 21.25
#